data_AF-A0A6L3X4Q3-F1
#
_entry.id   AF-A0A6L3X4Q3-F1
#
_cell.length_a   1.000
_cell.length_b   1.000
_cell.length_c   1.000
_cell.angle_alpha   90.00
_cell.angle_beta   90.00
_cell.angle_gamma   90.00
#
_symmetry.space_group_name_H-M   'P 1'
#
loop_
_entity.id
_entity.type
_entity.pdbx_description
1 polymer ?
#
loop_
_entity_poly.entity_id
_entity_poly.type
_entity_poly.pdbx_seq_one_letter_code
_entity_poly.pdbx_strand_id
1 'polypeptide(L)'
;PYSGAIRYRGMLRIIGTFIGCIAALTIIILMIRTPLLMLIVCCIWAGFCTWVSSLVKVENSYAWGLAGYTALIIIITIQSEPLLAPQFAVERCSEIVIGIVCAIVADLLFSPRSIKQEVDRELDALIVAQYQLMQLCIKHGDSEEVDKAWSALVRRTQALEGMRSNLNMESSRWERANRRLKAINTVSLTLITQACETYLIQNTRPEVVTDTFRELFDEPVETVQDVHRQLKRMRRVIAWTGERDTPVTIYT
;
A
#
# COMPACT_ATOMS: atom_id res chain seq x y z
N PRO A 1 -13.77 -2.09 2.15
CA PRO A 1 -12.88 -1.95 3.33
C PRO A 1 -11.91 -3.14 3.41
N TYR A 2 -10.61 -2.89 3.25
CA TYR A 2 -9.59 -3.94 3.22
C TYR A 2 -9.37 -4.53 4.62
N SER A 3 -9.67 -5.83 4.79
CA SER A 3 -9.60 -6.57 6.07
C SER A 3 -8.19 -6.52 6.70
N GLY A 4 -7.13 -6.56 5.88
CA GLY A 4 -5.74 -6.51 6.35
C GLY A 4 -5.32 -5.22 7.07
N ALA A 5 -5.79 -4.06 6.61
CA ALA A 5 -5.46 -2.77 7.24
C ALA A 5 -6.09 -2.63 8.63
N ILE A 6 -7.26 -3.25 8.85
CA ILE A 6 -7.96 -3.26 10.14
C ILE A 6 -7.21 -4.15 11.13
N ARG A 7 -6.75 -5.34 10.71
CA ARG A 7 -5.98 -6.26 11.57
C ARG A 7 -4.64 -5.68 12.01
N TYR A 8 -3.87 -5.07 11.10
CA TYR A 8 -2.60 -4.46 11.46
C TYR A 8 -2.77 -3.27 12.41
N ARG A 9 -3.75 -2.40 12.15
CA ARG A 9 -4.13 -1.31 13.08
C ARG A 9 -4.61 -1.86 14.43
N GLY A 10 -5.30 -3.00 14.44
CA GLY A 10 -5.70 -3.72 15.65
C GLY A 10 -4.50 -4.25 16.45
N MET A 11 -3.53 -4.90 15.79
CA MET A 11 -2.30 -5.39 16.46
C MET A 11 -1.46 -4.25 17.02
N LEU A 12 -1.32 -3.14 16.28
CA LEU A 12 -0.65 -1.94 16.76
C LEU A 12 -1.31 -1.35 18.00
N ARG A 13 -2.65 -1.38 18.07
CA ARG A 13 -3.38 -0.97 19.27
C ARG A 13 -3.07 -1.85 20.47
N ILE A 14 -3.07 -3.17 20.27
CA ILE A 14 -2.72 -4.12 21.35
C ILE A 14 -1.33 -3.81 21.91
N ILE A 15 -0.33 -3.70 21.04
CA ILE A 15 1.06 -3.42 21.45
C ILE A 15 1.15 -2.08 22.20
N GLY A 16 0.53 -1.02 21.68
CA GLY A 16 0.49 0.29 22.31
C GLY A 16 -0.15 0.27 23.69
N THR A 17 -1.30 -0.40 23.84
CA THR A 17 -1.99 -0.54 25.14
C THR A 17 -1.16 -1.34 26.14
N PHE A 18 -0.51 -2.43 25.74
CA PHE A 18 0.38 -3.18 26.62
C PHE A 18 1.54 -2.34 27.13
N ILE A 19 2.21 -1.60 26.22
CA ILE A 19 3.32 -0.71 26.58
C ILE A 19 2.82 0.40 27.54
N GLY A 20 1.66 0.99 27.24
CA GLY A 20 1.03 2.01 28.09
C GLY A 20 0.65 1.50 29.49
N CYS A 21 0.03 0.31 29.58
CA CYS A 21 -0.32 -0.33 30.86
C CYS A 21 0.94 -0.65 31.69
N ILE A 22 1.99 -1.22 31.08
CA ILE A 22 3.25 -1.53 31.79
C ILE A 22 3.91 -0.26 32.31
N ALA A 23 3.98 0.80 31.48
CA ALA A 23 4.56 2.06 31.86
C ALA A 23 3.78 2.73 33.01
N ALA A 24 2.45 2.77 32.92
CA ALA A 24 1.59 3.31 33.97
C ALA A 24 1.78 2.56 35.29
N LEU A 25 1.75 1.22 35.28
CA LEU A 25 1.98 0.40 36.46
C LEU A 25 3.35 0.66 37.08
N THR A 26 4.40 0.73 36.26
CA THR A 26 5.77 0.99 36.73
C THR A 26 5.86 2.36 37.41
N ILE A 27 5.28 3.40 36.79
CA ILE A 27 5.25 4.76 37.34
C ILE A 27 4.48 4.78 38.67
N ILE A 28 3.34 4.11 38.75
CA ILE A 28 2.52 4.06 39.97
C ILE A 28 3.24 3.32 41.08
N ILE A 29 3.81 2.13 40.83
CA ILE A 29 4.53 1.35 41.85
C ILE A 29 5.69 2.16 42.45
N LEU A 30 6.45 2.86 41.61
CA LEU A 30 7.61 3.65 42.06
C LEU A 30 7.22 4.95 42.77
N MET A 31 6.09 5.55 42.43
CA MET A 31 5.76 6.93 42.84
C MET A 31 4.41 7.09 43.54
N ILE A 32 3.84 6.00 44.06
CA ILE A 32 2.50 6.00 44.70
C ILE A 32 2.36 6.99 45.85
N ARG A 33 3.47 7.34 46.52
CA ARG A 33 3.48 8.27 47.67
C ARG A 33 3.58 9.75 47.28
N THR A 34 3.93 10.07 46.03
CA THR A 34 4.22 11.44 45.60
C THR A 34 3.50 11.78 44.28
N PRO A 35 2.21 12.18 44.33
CA PRO A 35 1.38 12.36 43.13
C PRO A 35 1.88 13.46 42.18
N LEU A 36 2.54 14.50 42.70
CA LEU A 36 3.18 15.55 41.88
C LEU A 36 4.33 15.01 41.02
N LEU A 37 5.17 14.16 41.61
CA LEU A 37 6.30 13.53 40.93
C LEU A 37 5.81 12.52 39.87
N MET A 38 4.75 11.78 40.20
CA MET A 38 4.06 10.86 39.28
C MET A 38 3.57 11.57 38.01
N LEU A 39 2.95 12.76 38.14
CA LEU A 39 2.49 13.55 36.99
C LEU A 39 3.63 14.05 36.11
N ILE A 40 4.73 14.53 36.69
CA ILE A 40 5.90 14.98 35.93
C ILE A 40 6.49 13.84 35.11
N VAL A 41 6.64 12.66 35.72
CA VAL A 41 7.15 11.47 35.01
C VAL A 41 6.17 11.01 33.92
N CYS A 42 4.86 11.11 34.14
CA CYS A 42 3.87 10.86 33.10
C CYS A 42 4.01 11.82 31.91
N CYS A 43 4.24 13.12 32.16
CA CYS A 43 4.45 14.10 31.10
C CYS A 43 5.74 13.80 30.31
N ILE A 44 6.82 13.38 30.99
CA ILE A 44 8.07 12.96 30.34
C ILE A 44 7.83 11.72 29.48
N TRP A 45 7.09 10.74 29.99
CA TRP A 45 6.72 9.54 29.25
C TRP A 45 5.88 9.86 28.01
N ALA A 46 4.86 10.72 28.14
CA ALA A 46 4.05 11.15 27.01
C ALA A 46 4.88 11.93 25.96
N GLY A 47 5.80 12.78 26.41
CA GLY A 47 6.76 13.48 25.54
C GLY A 47 7.70 12.51 24.81
N PHE A 48 8.19 11.47 25.51
CA PHE A 48 8.99 10.41 24.92
C PHE A 48 8.20 9.61 23.88
N CYS A 49 6.98 9.18 24.19
CA CYS A 49 6.11 8.49 23.24
C CYS A 49 5.82 9.34 22.00
N THR A 50 5.61 10.65 22.17
CA THR A 50 5.37 11.59 21.07
C THR A 50 6.62 11.79 20.21
N TRP A 51 7.79 11.88 20.84
CA TRP A 51 9.06 11.96 20.13
C TRP A 51 9.34 10.69 19.33
N VAL A 52 9.19 9.50 19.92
CA VAL A 52 9.32 8.22 19.22
C VAL A 52 8.29 8.07 18.10
N SER A 53 7.05 8.52 18.33
CA SER A 53 5.98 8.59 17.32
C SER A 53 6.39 9.43 16.10
N SER A 54 7.24 10.44 16.27
CA SER A 54 7.78 11.25 15.17
C SER A 54 8.95 10.60 14.43
N LEU A 55 9.73 9.73 15.09
CA LEU A 55 10.84 9.00 14.45
C LEU A 55 10.38 7.76 13.66
N VAL A 56 9.24 7.17 14.02
CA VAL A 56 8.77 5.93 13.40
C VAL A 56 7.77 6.22 12.27
N LYS A 57 7.84 5.45 11.17
CA LYS A 57 6.92 5.51 10.02
C LYS A 57 5.45 5.65 10.48
N VAL A 58 4.71 6.51 9.78
CA VAL A 58 3.32 6.97 10.07
C VAL A 58 2.38 5.87 10.57
N GLU A 59 2.51 4.65 10.07
CA GLU A 59 1.63 3.53 10.46
C GLU A 59 1.87 3.03 11.90
N ASN A 60 3.11 3.05 12.41
CA ASN A 60 3.45 2.60 13.76
C ASN A 60 3.41 3.76 14.79
N SER A 61 3.36 5.00 14.30
CA SER A 61 3.19 6.22 15.11
C SER A 61 1.93 6.17 15.99
N TYR A 62 0.86 5.52 15.50
CA TYR A 62 -0.40 5.36 16.22
C TYR A 62 -0.28 4.52 17.50
N ALA A 63 0.59 3.49 17.53
CA ALA A 63 0.79 2.65 18.70
C ALA A 63 1.40 3.43 19.87
N TRP A 64 2.36 4.32 19.56
CA TRP A 64 3.03 5.16 20.55
C TRP A 64 2.11 6.25 21.12
N GLY A 65 1.30 6.88 20.27
CA GLY A 65 0.28 7.83 20.73
C GLY A 65 -0.77 7.17 21.63
N LEU A 66 -1.21 5.96 21.27
CA LEU A 66 -2.13 5.18 22.10
C LEU A 66 -1.50 4.82 23.46
N ALA A 67 -0.22 4.39 23.48
CA ALA A 67 0.49 4.06 24.71
C ALA A 67 0.56 5.23 25.70
N GLY A 68 0.86 6.45 25.20
CA GLY A 68 0.88 7.66 26.02
C GLY A 68 -0.50 8.02 26.57
N TYR A 69 -1.54 7.97 25.72
CA TYR A 69 -2.91 8.28 26.13
C TYR A 69 -3.47 7.27 27.15
N THR A 70 -3.23 5.97 26.94
CA THR A 70 -3.63 4.92 27.90
C THR A 70 -2.95 5.12 29.25
N ALA A 71 -1.65 5.42 29.26
CA ALA A 71 -0.93 5.66 30.52
C ALA A 71 -1.48 6.87 31.28
N LEU A 72 -1.81 7.95 30.56
CA LEU A 72 -2.39 9.16 31.14
C LEU A 72 -3.78 8.89 31.74
N ILE A 73 -4.65 8.16 31.04
CA ILE A 73 -5.98 7.78 31.55
C ILE A 73 -5.83 7.03 32.87
N ILE A 74 -4.98 6.00 32.91
CA ILE A 74 -4.81 5.17 34.10
C ILE A 74 -4.36 6.03 35.28
N ILE A 75 -3.33 6.87 35.09
CA ILE A 75 -2.76 7.72 36.14
C ILE A 75 -3.77 8.74 36.68
N ILE A 76 -4.60 9.36 35.80
CA ILE A 76 -5.64 10.30 36.22
C ILE A 76 -6.74 9.58 37.01
N THR A 77 -7.20 8.41 36.55
CA THR A 77 -8.31 7.69 37.17
C THR A 77 -8.00 7.15 38.57
N ILE A 78 -6.72 7.04 38.93
CA ILE A 78 -6.27 6.42 40.18
C ILE A 78 -6.08 7.45 41.31
N GLN A 79 -6.17 8.76 41.03
CA GLN A 79 -6.00 9.82 42.05
C GLN A 79 -6.94 9.68 43.25
N SER A 80 -8.12 9.09 43.07
CA SER A 80 -9.10 8.87 44.14
C SER A 80 -8.74 7.69 45.06
N GLU A 81 -8.22 6.58 44.53
CA GLU A 81 -7.88 5.37 45.31
C GLU A 81 -6.63 4.64 44.75
N PRO A 82 -5.41 4.96 45.24
CA PRO A 82 -4.17 4.42 44.71
C PRO A 82 -3.99 2.91 44.89
N LEU A 83 -4.67 2.31 45.87
CA LEU A 83 -4.54 0.89 46.21
C LEU A 83 -5.12 -0.04 45.13
N LEU A 84 -6.10 0.44 44.36
CA LEU A 84 -6.77 -0.31 43.30
C LEU A 84 -6.08 -0.17 41.93
N ALA A 85 -4.95 0.56 41.88
CA ALA A 85 -4.22 0.82 40.64
C ALA A 85 -3.91 -0.41 39.78
N PRO A 86 -3.43 -1.54 40.35
CA PRO A 86 -3.14 -2.73 39.56
C PRO A 86 -4.39 -3.35 38.95
N GLN A 87 -5.51 -3.32 39.69
CA GLN A 87 -6.79 -3.90 39.24
C GLN A 87 -7.37 -3.08 38.08
N PHE A 88 -7.42 -1.75 38.22
CA PHE A 88 -7.90 -0.86 37.17
C PHE A 88 -7.07 -0.94 35.88
N ALA A 89 -5.74 -1.06 35.99
CA ALA A 89 -4.89 -1.23 34.82
C ALA A 89 -5.21 -2.54 34.06
N VAL A 90 -5.41 -3.65 34.79
CA VAL A 90 -5.77 -4.95 34.19
C VAL A 90 -7.17 -4.91 33.57
N GLU A 91 -8.16 -4.30 34.23
CA GLU A 91 -9.52 -4.15 33.69
C GLU A 91 -9.50 -3.41 32.35
N ARG A 92 -8.82 -2.26 32.28
CA ARG A 92 -8.72 -1.47 31.04
C ARG A 92 -7.94 -2.19 29.94
N CYS A 93 -6.84 -2.85 30.31
CA CYS A 93 -6.10 -3.68 29.35
C CYS A 93 -7.00 -4.82 28.81
N SER A 94 -7.80 -5.47 29.65
CA SER A 94 -8.71 -6.55 29.25
C SER A 94 -9.87 -6.05 28.37
N GLU A 95 -10.47 -4.91 28.70
CA GLU A 95 -11.56 -4.28 27.94
C GLU A 95 -11.09 -3.94 26.51
N ILE A 96 -9.91 -3.33 26.39
CA ILE A 96 -9.34 -2.96 25.08
C ILE A 96 -8.98 -4.21 24.27
N VAL A 97 -8.35 -5.21 24.89
CA VAL A 97 -7.98 -6.46 24.20
C VAL A 97 -9.22 -7.21 23.72
N ILE A 98 -10.25 -7.35 24.56
CA ILE A 98 -11.51 -8.01 24.19
C ILE A 98 -12.20 -7.26 23.06
N GLY A 99 -12.28 -5.92 23.13
CA GLY A 99 -12.86 -5.11 22.06
C GLY A 99 -12.15 -5.29 20.72
N ILE A 100 -10.82 -5.36 20.71
CA ILE A 100 -10.03 -5.60 19.50
C ILE A 100 -10.22 -7.03 18.99
N VAL A 101 -10.20 -8.03 19.86
CA VAL A 101 -10.45 -9.43 19.48
C VAL A 101 -11.84 -9.58 18.85
N CYS A 102 -12.88 -9.00 19.46
CA CYS A 102 -14.23 -9.00 18.90
C CYS A 102 -14.29 -8.31 17.52
N ALA A 103 -13.61 -7.18 17.35
CA ALA A 103 -13.53 -6.49 16.07
C ALA A 103 -12.80 -7.30 14.99
N ILE A 104 -11.68 -7.96 15.35
CA ILE A 104 -10.93 -8.84 14.44
C ILE A 104 -11.75 -10.07 14.05
N VAL A 105 -12.44 -10.69 15.02
CA VAL A 105 -13.31 -11.85 14.78
C VAL A 105 -14.48 -11.47 13.89
N ALA A 106 -15.13 -10.33 14.14
CA ALA A 106 -16.19 -9.82 13.27
C ALA A 106 -15.67 -9.55 11.86
N ASP A 107 -14.51 -8.91 11.71
CA ASP A 107 -13.91 -8.65 10.40
C ASP A 107 -13.52 -9.95 9.67
N LEU A 108 -13.02 -10.97 10.38
CA LEU A 108 -12.76 -12.31 9.83
C LEU A 108 -14.03 -13.02 9.35
N LEU A 109 -15.11 -12.94 10.15
CA LEU A 109 -16.40 -13.58 9.85
C LEU A 109 -17.12 -12.89 8.69
N PHE A 110 -17.10 -11.56 8.64
CA PHE A 110 -17.86 -10.77 7.67
C PHE A 110 -17.05 -10.36 6.43
N SER A 111 -15.72 -10.41 6.47
CA SER A 111 -14.84 -10.04 5.36
C SER A 111 -13.95 -11.19 4.85
N PRO A 112 -14.53 -12.33 4.39
CA PRO A 112 -13.79 -13.34 3.63
C PRO A 112 -13.58 -12.89 2.17
N ARG A 113 -13.47 -11.58 1.88
CA ARG A 113 -13.21 -11.10 0.53
C ARG A 113 -11.72 -11.24 0.22
N SER A 114 -11.43 -12.22 -0.61
CA SER A 114 -10.11 -12.51 -1.18
C SER A 114 -9.50 -11.26 -1.81
N ILE A 115 -8.60 -10.58 -1.10
CA ILE A 115 -7.78 -9.48 -1.66
C ILE A 115 -7.04 -9.96 -2.92
N LYS A 116 -6.74 -11.26 -3.01
CA LYS A 116 -6.18 -11.86 -4.22
C LYS A 116 -7.04 -11.65 -5.47
N GLN A 117 -8.36 -11.82 -5.39
CA GLN A 117 -9.24 -11.62 -6.57
C GLN A 117 -9.27 -10.15 -7.02
N GLU A 118 -9.24 -9.23 -6.06
CA GLU A 118 -9.19 -7.79 -6.35
C GLU A 118 -7.84 -7.40 -6.97
N VAL A 119 -6.74 -7.92 -6.41
CA VAL A 119 -5.39 -7.73 -6.95
C VAL A 119 -5.26 -8.33 -8.36
N ASP A 120 -5.75 -9.54 -8.58
CA ASP A 120 -5.72 -10.20 -9.90
C ASP A 120 -6.53 -9.37 -10.93
N ARG A 121 -7.71 -8.88 -10.55
CA ARG A 121 -8.54 -8.01 -11.42
C ARG A 121 -7.85 -6.69 -11.77
N GLU A 122 -7.22 -6.04 -10.79
CA GLU A 122 -6.51 -4.78 -11.02
C GLU A 122 -5.24 -5.00 -11.85
N LEU A 123 -4.56 -6.14 -11.68
CA LEU A 123 -3.43 -6.51 -12.51
C LEU A 123 -3.83 -6.70 -13.97
N ASP A 124 -4.95 -7.41 -14.20
CA ASP A 124 -5.51 -7.64 -15.53
C ASP A 124 -5.89 -6.32 -16.21
N ALA A 125 -6.56 -5.43 -15.47
CA ALA A 125 -6.93 -4.11 -15.99
C ALA A 125 -5.72 -3.21 -16.29
N LEU A 126 -4.65 -3.31 -15.50
CA LEU A 126 -3.41 -2.55 -15.71
C LEU A 126 -2.71 -2.98 -17.00
N ILE A 127 -2.64 -4.27 -17.30
CA ILE A 127 -2.03 -4.80 -18.52
C ILE A 127 -2.79 -4.31 -19.77
N VAL A 128 -4.12 -4.32 -19.74
CA VAL A 128 -4.95 -3.82 -20.86
C VAL A 128 -4.75 -2.32 -21.06
N ALA A 129 -4.79 -1.53 -19.99
CA ALA A 129 -4.61 -0.08 -20.07
C ALA A 129 -3.21 0.31 -20.57
N GLN A 130 -2.18 -0.47 -20.23
CA GLN A 130 -0.83 -0.29 -20.72
C GLN A 130 -0.73 -0.48 -22.24
N TYR A 131 -1.40 -1.51 -22.76
CA TYR A 131 -1.45 -1.77 -24.21
C TYR A 131 -2.24 -0.68 -24.94
N GLN A 132 -3.39 -0.26 -24.39
CA GLN A 132 -4.21 0.81 -24.97
C GLN A 132 -3.48 2.15 -25.03
N LEU A 133 -2.69 2.49 -24.01
CA LEU A 133 -1.84 3.69 -24.04
C LEU A 133 -0.83 3.61 -25.20
N MET A 134 -0.18 2.45 -25.38
CA MET A 134 0.75 2.24 -26.48
C MET A 134 0.06 2.34 -27.85
N GLN A 135 -1.17 1.82 -27.99
CA GLN A 135 -1.98 1.99 -29.21
C GLN A 135 -2.29 3.46 -29.50
N LEU A 136 -2.69 4.23 -28.50
CA LEU A 136 -2.96 5.67 -28.64
C LEU A 136 -1.70 6.45 -29.05
N CYS A 137 -0.56 6.14 -28.42
CA CYS A 137 0.72 6.74 -28.78
C CYS A 137 1.13 6.40 -30.23
N ILE A 138 0.83 5.20 -30.72
CA ILE A 138 1.22 4.75 -32.06
C ILE A 138 0.28 5.28 -33.15
N LYS A 139 -1.03 5.34 -32.88
CA LYS A 139 -2.05 5.88 -33.79
C LYS A 139 -2.00 7.39 -33.95
N HIS A 140 -1.13 8.08 -33.20
CA HIS A 140 -1.06 9.54 -33.18
C HIS A 140 -2.39 10.16 -32.70
N GLY A 141 -2.93 9.61 -31.61
CA GLY A 141 -4.13 10.17 -30.96
C GLY A 141 -3.91 11.61 -30.48
N ASP A 142 -5.01 12.33 -30.23
CA ASP A 142 -4.94 13.71 -29.76
C ASP A 142 -4.17 13.80 -28.43
N SER A 143 -3.40 14.87 -28.25
CA SER A 143 -2.52 15.02 -27.10
C SER A 143 -3.27 14.99 -25.78
N GLU A 144 -4.54 15.43 -25.78
CA GLU A 144 -5.41 15.43 -24.61
C GLU A 144 -5.89 14.01 -24.24
N GLU A 145 -6.16 13.14 -25.23
CA GLU A 145 -6.53 11.75 -25.00
C GLU A 145 -5.37 10.93 -24.44
N VAL A 146 -4.16 11.15 -24.98
CA VAL A 146 -2.93 10.50 -24.51
C VAL A 146 -2.62 10.90 -23.06
N ASP A 147 -2.71 12.19 -22.72
CA ASP A 147 -2.42 12.67 -21.36
C ASP A 147 -3.45 12.14 -20.33
N LYS A 148 -4.73 12.05 -20.72
CA LYS A 148 -5.78 11.44 -19.90
C LYS A 148 -5.53 9.94 -19.67
N ALA A 149 -5.12 9.20 -20.70
CA ALA A 149 -4.79 7.79 -20.58
C ALA A 149 -3.53 7.57 -19.72
N TRP A 150 -2.51 8.41 -19.91
CA TRP A 150 -1.27 8.39 -19.15
C TRP A 150 -1.50 8.65 -17.65
N SER A 151 -2.18 9.74 -17.32
CA SER A 151 -2.49 10.10 -15.91
C SER A 151 -3.36 9.04 -15.23
N ALA A 152 -4.32 8.44 -15.95
CA ALA A 152 -5.13 7.34 -15.45
C ALA A 152 -4.28 6.10 -15.15
N LEU A 153 -3.30 5.77 -15.99
CA LEU A 153 -2.41 4.62 -15.82
C LEU A 153 -1.42 4.83 -14.66
N VAL A 154 -0.87 6.03 -14.51
CA VAL A 154 -0.03 6.41 -13.35
C VAL A 154 -0.82 6.25 -12.05
N ARG A 155 -2.07 6.72 -12.01
CA ARG A 155 -2.94 6.58 -10.84
C ARG A 155 -3.22 5.11 -10.49
N ARG A 156 -3.49 4.25 -11.48
CA ARG A 156 -3.67 2.80 -11.28
C ARG A 156 -2.40 2.13 -10.74
N THR A 157 -1.25 2.52 -11.27
CA THR A 157 0.05 2.00 -10.83
C THR A 157 0.34 2.36 -9.36
N GLN A 158 0.00 3.58 -8.95
CA GLN A 158 0.06 3.99 -7.54
C GLN A 158 -0.96 3.25 -6.66
N ALA A 159 -2.17 2.99 -7.17
CA ALA A 159 -3.16 2.18 -6.45
C ALA A 159 -2.66 0.75 -6.21
N LEU A 160 -2.00 0.13 -7.20
CA LEU A 160 -1.38 -1.19 -7.09
C LEU A 160 -0.29 -1.22 -6.01
N GLU A 161 0.52 -0.16 -5.90
CA GLU A 161 1.50 -0.03 -4.84
C GLU A 161 0.85 0.04 -3.44
N GLY A 162 -0.26 0.78 -3.31
CA GLY A 162 -1.05 0.82 -2.09
C GLY A 162 -1.64 -0.55 -1.71
N MET A 163 -2.20 -1.27 -2.68
CA MET A 163 -2.71 -2.64 -2.48
C MET A 163 -1.59 -3.62 -2.10
N ARG A 164 -0.41 -3.48 -2.72
CA ARG A 164 0.79 -4.27 -2.41
C ARG A 164 1.23 -4.07 -0.95
N SER A 165 1.28 -2.82 -0.46
CA SER A 165 1.60 -2.52 0.93
C SER A 165 0.63 -3.21 1.89
N ASN A 166 -0.67 -3.12 1.60
CA ASN A 166 -1.71 -3.79 2.39
C ASN A 166 -1.60 -5.32 2.38
N LEU A 167 -1.30 -5.93 1.22
CA LEU A 167 -1.13 -7.39 1.10
C LEU A 167 0.06 -7.90 1.91
N ASN A 168 1.17 -7.14 1.91
CA ASN A 168 2.35 -7.47 2.71
C ASN A 168 2.07 -7.41 4.21
N MET A 169 1.17 -6.50 4.61
CA MET A 169 0.71 -6.36 5.99
C MET A 169 -0.20 -7.52 6.42
N GLU A 170 -0.97 -8.10 5.50
CA GLU A 170 -2.00 -9.10 5.80
C GLU A 170 -1.42 -10.49 6.05
N SER A 171 -0.37 -10.91 5.34
CA SER A 171 0.33 -12.14 5.70
C SER A 171 1.76 -12.22 5.13
N SER A 172 2.68 -12.73 5.94
CA SER A 172 4.03 -13.10 5.50
C SER A 172 4.04 -14.22 4.46
N ARG A 173 2.95 -15.01 4.34
CA ARG A 173 2.82 -16.04 3.28
C ARG A 173 2.77 -15.43 1.88
N TRP A 174 2.36 -14.17 1.73
CA TRP A 174 2.28 -13.49 0.43
C TRP A 174 3.56 -12.76 0.03
N GLU A 175 4.65 -12.89 0.79
CA GLU A 175 5.91 -12.19 0.51
C GLU A 175 6.46 -12.47 -0.90
N ARG A 176 6.26 -13.70 -1.39
CA ARG A 176 6.67 -14.10 -2.75
C ARG A 176 5.81 -13.44 -3.84
N ALA A 177 4.50 -13.30 -3.60
CA ALA A 177 3.59 -12.57 -4.49
C ALA A 177 3.88 -11.05 -4.45
N ASN A 178 4.19 -10.52 -3.27
CA ASN A 178 4.58 -9.13 -3.07
C ASN A 178 5.85 -8.76 -3.88
N ARG A 179 6.88 -9.62 -3.88
CA ARG A 179 8.07 -9.42 -4.72
C ARG A 179 7.74 -9.37 -6.22
N ARG A 180 6.82 -10.22 -6.68
CA ARG A 180 6.35 -10.22 -8.08
C ARG A 180 5.58 -8.95 -8.40
N LEU A 181 4.65 -8.53 -7.55
CA LEU A 181 3.90 -7.28 -7.71
C LEU A 181 4.83 -6.07 -7.76
N LYS A 182 5.88 -6.05 -6.93
CA LYS A 182 6.89 -5.00 -6.98
C LYS A 182 7.60 -4.95 -8.34
N ALA A 183 8.01 -6.11 -8.86
CA ALA A 183 8.63 -6.19 -10.18
C ALA A 183 7.67 -5.72 -11.29
N ILE A 184 6.40 -6.13 -11.23
CA ILE A 184 5.37 -5.68 -12.19
C ILE A 184 5.17 -4.17 -12.12
N ASN A 185 5.13 -3.59 -10.92
CA ASN A 185 5.00 -2.14 -10.75
C ASN A 185 6.20 -1.40 -11.37
N THR A 186 7.43 -1.86 -11.11
CA THR A 186 8.64 -1.28 -11.72
C THR A 186 8.58 -1.36 -13.25
N VAL A 187 8.20 -2.52 -13.80
CA VAL A 187 8.08 -2.70 -15.26
C VAL A 187 6.95 -1.85 -15.85
N SER A 188 5.85 -1.67 -15.13
CA SER A 188 4.74 -0.81 -15.57
C SER A 188 5.19 0.64 -15.69
N LEU A 189 5.93 1.15 -14.70
CA LEU A 189 6.48 2.51 -14.76
C LEU A 189 7.45 2.70 -15.94
N THR A 190 8.34 1.73 -16.19
CA THR A 190 9.27 1.81 -17.34
C THR A 190 8.52 1.78 -18.67
N LEU A 191 7.48 0.94 -18.79
CA LEU A 191 6.65 0.87 -19.99
C LEU A 191 5.83 2.16 -20.20
N ILE A 192 5.37 2.82 -19.14
CA ILE A 192 4.73 4.15 -19.23
C ILE A 192 5.71 5.17 -19.80
N THR A 193 6.95 5.19 -19.30
CA THR A 193 7.99 6.10 -19.79
C THR A 193 8.31 5.82 -21.26
N GLN A 194 8.49 4.56 -21.65
CA GLN A 194 8.75 4.20 -23.05
C GLN A 194 7.58 4.56 -23.98
N ALA A 195 6.34 4.43 -23.53
CA ALA A 195 5.17 4.86 -24.32
C ALA A 195 5.18 6.39 -24.54
N CYS A 196 5.59 7.17 -23.54
CA CYS A 196 5.75 8.62 -23.67
C CYS A 196 6.90 9.00 -24.61
N GLU A 197 8.06 8.34 -24.48
CA GLU A 197 9.19 8.53 -25.40
C GLU A 197 8.79 8.19 -26.84
N THR A 198 8.03 7.11 -27.05
CA THR A 198 7.54 6.72 -28.37
C THR A 198 6.62 7.79 -28.96
N TYR A 199 5.73 8.37 -28.15
CA TYR A 199 4.87 9.48 -28.57
C TYR A 199 5.68 10.73 -28.96
N LEU A 200 6.67 11.12 -28.15
CA LEU A 200 7.55 12.26 -28.45
C LEU A 200 8.39 12.04 -29.71
N ILE A 201 8.92 10.83 -29.89
CA ILE A 201 9.69 10.44 -31.09
C ILE A 201 8.79 10.50 -32.31
N GLN A 202 7.55 9.99 -32.26
CA GLN A 202 6.63 10.10 -33.38
C GLN A 202 6.32 11.56 -33.73
N ASN A 203 6.12 12.42 -32.74
CA ASN A 203 5.80 13.84 -32.97
C ASN A 203 6.98 14.61 -33.57
N THR A 204 8.21 14.16 -33.31
CA THR A 204 9.45 14.80 -33.80
C THR A 204 9.98 14.17 -35.10
N ARG A 205 9.76 12.86 -35.30
CA ARG A 205 10.27 12.04 -36.41
C ARG A 205 9.26 10.94 -36.79
N PRO A 206 8.23 11.26 -37.58
CA PRO A 206 7.16 10.31 -37.93
C PRO A 206 7.62 9.14 -38.81
N GLU A 207 8.80 9.22 -39.43
CA GLU A 207 9.38 8.20 -40.32
C GLU A 207 9.95 6.97 -39.57
N VAL A 208 10.06 7.02 -38.24
CA VAL A 208 10.71 5.98 -37.43
C VAL A 208 9.80 4.77 -37.14
N VAL A 209 8.49 4.91 -37.35
CA VAL A 209 7.52 3.84 -37.11
C VAL A 209 7.02 3.29 -38.44
N THR A 210 7.52 2.12 -38.84
CA THR A 210 7.14 1.42 -40.08
C THR A 210 5.63 1.13 -40.10
N ASP A 211 4.98 1.21 -41.26
CA ASP A 211 3.53 1.00 -41.39
C ASP A 211 3.08 -0.42 -40.96
N THR A 212 3.96 -1.42 -41.07
CA THR A 212 3.77 -2.77 -40.51
C THR A 212 3.58 -2.78 -38.99
N PHE A 213 4.22 -1.87 -38.27
CA PHE A 213 4.01 -1.70 -36.83
C PHE A 213 2.67 -1.01 -36.54
N ARG A 214 2.25 -0.04 -37.36
CA ARG A 214 0.93 0.61 -37.19
C ARG A 214 -0.22 -0.38 -37.35
N GLU A 215 -0.17 -1.23 -38.37
CA GLU A 215 -1.18 -2.28 -38.59
C GLU A 215 -1.27 -3.28 -37.44
N LEU A 216 -0.14 -3.59 -36.80
CA LEU A 216 -0.08 -4.54 -35.69
C LEU A 216 -0.84 -4.03 -34.44
N PHE A 217 -0.90 -2.72 -34.26
CA PHE A 217 -1.58 -2.07 -33.13
C PHE A 217 -2.98 -1.57 -33.47
N ASP A 218 -3.51 -1.87 -34.66
CA ASP A 218 -4.81 -1.36 -35.09
C ASP A 218 -6.00 -2.11 -34.45
N GLU A 219 -5.83 -3.40 -34.15
CA GLU A 219 -6.85 -4.25 -33.53
C GLU A 219 -7.16 -3.79 -32.08
N PRO A 220 -8.42 -3.43 -31.75
CA PRO A 220 -8.77 -2.99 -30.40
C PRO A 220 -8.61 -4.13 -29.40
N VAL A 221 -8.12 -3.80 -28.21
CA VAL A 221 -7.83 -4.76 -27.14
C VAL A 221 -8.66 -4.41 -25.90
N GLU A 222 -9.54 -5.34 -25.51
CA GLU A 222 -10.43 -5.18 -24.34
C GLU A 222 -10.09 -6.14 -23.21
N THR A 223 -9.47 -7.29 -23.51
CA THR A 223 -9.15 -8.32 -22.51
C THR A 223 -7.66 -8.66 -22.46
N VAL A 224 -7.22 -9.22 -21.33
CA VAL A 224 -5.83 -9.71 -21.17
C VAL A 224 -5.49 -10.83 -22.15
N GLN A 225 -6.47 -11.64 -22.54
CA GLN A 225 -6.27 -12.68 -23.55
C GLN A 225 -5.95 -12.09 -24.91
N ASP A 226 -6.58 -10.97 -25.26
CA ASP A 226 -6.31 -10.23 -26.49
C ASP A 226 -4.90 -9.62 -26.44
N VAL A 227 -4.52 -8.98 -25.33
CA VAL A 227 -3.14 -8.49 -25.12
C VAL A 227 -2.13 -9.62 -25.33
N HIS A 228 -2.37 -10.79 -24.74
CA HIS A 228 -1.46 -11.93 -24.85
C HIS A 228 -1.38 -12.47 -26.28
N ARG A 229 -2.50 -12.49 -27.01
CA ARG A 229 -2.54 -12.87 -28.43
C ARG A 229 -1.73 -11.87 -29.28
N GLN A 230 -1.89 -10.57 -29.04
CA GLN A 230 -1.13 -9.55 -29.77
C GLN A 230 0.35 -9.58 -29.46
N LEU A 231 0.75 -9.72 -28.19
CA LEU A 231 2.15 -9.87 -27.82
C LEU A 231 2.80 -11.11 -28.48
N LYS A 232 2.06 -12.22 -28.60
CA LYS A 232 2.51 -13.41 -29.35
C LYS A 232 2.65 -13.16 -30.84
N ARG A 233 1.79 -12.33 -31.44
CA ARG A 233 1.88 -11.92 -32.84
C ARG A 233 3.10 -11.01 -33.04
N MET A 234 3.26 -10.01 -32.19
CA MET A 234 4.38 -9.08 -32.18
C MET A 234 5.72 -9.80 -32.03
N ARG A 235 5.83 -10.75 -31.09
CA ARG A 235 7.05 -11.58 -30.95
C ARG A 235 7.38 -12.36 -32.22
N ARG A 236 6.36 -12.89 -32.92
CA ARG A 236 6.57 -13.61 -34.19
C ARG A 236 7.01 -12.67 -35.30
N VAL A 237 6.41 -11.49 -35.40
CA VAL A 237 6.79 -10.47 -36.39
C VAL A 237 8.24 -10.05 -36.16
N ILE A 238 8.61 -9.67 -34.93
CA ILE A 238 9.98 -9.28 -34.56
C ILE A 238 11.00 -10.37 -34.88
N ALA A 239 10.67 -11.63 -34.57
CA ALA A 239 11.54 -12.76 -34.88
C ALA A 239 11.72 -13.00 -36.40
N TRP A 240 10.78 -12.50 -37.22
CA TRP A 240 10.78 -12.70 -38.67
C TRP A 240 11.36 -11.50 -39.43
N THR A 241 11.16 -10.26 -38.94
CA THR A 241 11.67 -9.02 -39.57
C THR A 241 13.14 -8.73 -39.25
N GLY A 242 13.70 -9.28 -38.18
CA GLY A 242 15.09 -9.01 -37.77
C GLY A 242 15.34 -7.55 -37.37
N GLU A 243 16.59 -7.22 -36.96
CA GLU A 243 17.01 -5.90 -36.42
C GLU A 243 16.72 -4.67 -37.30
N ARG A 244 16.35 -4.85 -38.58
CA ARG A 244 16.27 -3.75 -39.57
C ARG A 244 14.97 -2.94 -39.52
N ASP A 245 13.88 -3.49 -38.99
CA ASP A 245 12.55 -2.85 -39.02
C ASP A 245 11.91 -2.69 -37.62
N THR A 246 12.66 -3.04 -36.58
CA THR A 246 12.24 -2.89 -35.19
C THR A 246 12.59 -1.49 -34.68
N PRO A 247 11.62 -0.71 -34.16
CA PRO A 247 11.89 0.62 -33.63
C PRO A 247 12.92 0.55 -32.49
N VAL A 248 13.83 1.52 -32.47
CA VAL A 248 15.01 1.57 -31.58
C VAL A 248 14.64 1.46 -30.09
N THR A 249 13.41 1.83 -29.73
CA THR A 249 12.84 1.74 -28.37
C THR A 249 12.71 0.32 -27.81
N ILE A 250 12.81 -0.73 -28.64
CA ILE A 250 12.69 -2.13 -28.18
C ILE A 250 14.03 -2.72 -27.69
N TYR A 251 15.18 -2.12 -28.04
CA TYR A 251 16.52 -2.65 -27.69
C TYR A 251 17.19 -2.01 -26.48
N THR A 252 16.58 -0.98 -25.89
CA THR A 252 17.02 -0.32 -24.64
C THR A 252 16.17 -0.75 -23.46
#